data_AF-A0A7S3HC85-F1
#
_entry.id   AF-A0A7S3HC85-F1
#
_cell.length_a   1.000
_cell.length_b   1.000
_cell.length_c   1.000
_cell.angle_alpha   90.00
_cell.angle_beta   90.00
_cell.angle_gamma   90.00
#
_symmetry.space_group_name_H-M   'P 1'
#
loop_
_entity.id
_entity.type
_entity.pdbx_description
1 polymer ?
#
loop_
_entity_poly.entity_id
_entity_poly.type
_entity_poly.pdbx_seq_one_letter_code
_entity_poly.pdbx_strand_id
1 'polypeptide(L)'
;MALADHTTSSVKAMKAMKAKRVSKIAKGRMAKALVLRGSKEKTVGGLRKDSLMKNARGRVVSKRASANGKRRYKNIETWIESVLAARKALHVSGFVAINGKTLQGKALYVKSKAIRTARQSGAESSSSSSSSAAAPASSPAKMAA
;
A
#
# COMPACT_ATOMS: atom_id res chain seq x y z
N MET A 1 45.32 -35.49 -58.51
CA MET A 1 43.99 -35.15 -59.07
C MET A 1 42.93 -35.58 -58.08
N ALA A 2 41.98 -34.69 -57.82
CA ALA A 2 41.12 -34.59 -56.65
C ALA A 2 40.13 -35.76 -56.41
N LEU A 3 39.80 -36.00 -55.14
CA LEU A 3 38.59 -36.74 -54.74
C LEU A 3 37.82 -35.96 -53.66
N ALA A 4 36.57 -35.66 -54.03
CA ALA A 4 35.36 -35.47 -53.23
C ALA A 4 35.19 -34.22 -52.35
N ASP A 5 34.53 -33.22 -52.98
CA ASP A 5 33.80 -32.11 -52.37
C ASP A 5 32.80 -32.52 -51.28
N HIS A 6 32.81 -31.73 -50.21
CA HIS A 6 31.88 -31.79 -49.08
C HIS A 6 30.57 -31.11 -49.50
N THR A 7 29.54 -31.91 -49.75
CA THR A 7 28.24 -31.39 -50.14
C THR A 7 27.59 -30.63 -48.99
N THR A 8 27.39 -29.34 -49.24
CA THR A 8 26.78 -28.33 -48.37
C THR A 8 25.41 -28.77 -47.86
N SER A 9 25.28 -28.74 -46.53
CA SER A 9 24.04 -28.90 -45.78
C SER A 9 22.95 -27.94 -46.29
N SER A 10 21.82 -28.49 -46.74
CA SER A 10 20.62 -27.74 -47.12
C SER A 10 20.00 -27.09 -45.89
N VAL A 11 20.38 -25.83 -45.62
CA VAL A 11 19.72 -24.98 -44.64
C VAL A 11 18.33 -24.60 -45.16
N LYS A 12 17.32 -25.40 -44.79
CA LYS A 12 15.90 -25.12 -45.04
C LYS A 12 15.57 -23.73 -44.51
N ALA A 13 15.35 -22.76 -45.41
CA ALA A 13 14.99 -21.39 -45.09
C ALA A 13 13.77 -21.38 -44.15
N MET A 14 13.97 -20.98 -42.89
CA MET A 14 12.89 -20.84 -41.92
C MET A 14 11.99 -19.68 -42.37
N LYS A 15 10.73 -19.99 -42.63
CA LYS A 15 9.70 -19.02 -43.03
C LYS A 15 9.60 -17.91 -41.97
N ALA A 16 9.95 -16.68 -42.35
CA ALA A 16 9.84 -15.52 -41.48
C ALA A 16 8.39 -15.39 -40.98
N MET A 17 8.21 -15.60 -39.67
CA MET A 17 6.89 -15.54 -39.04
C MET A 17 6.46 -14.06 -38.97
N LYS A 18 5.26 -13.73 -39.50
CA LYS A 18 4.70 -12.38 -39.39
C LYS A 18 4.66 -11.93 -37.93
N ALA A 19 5.23 -10.75 -37.65
CA ALA A 19 5.24 -10.17 -36.31
C ALA A 19 3.80 -10.09 -35.76
N LYS A 20 3.54 -10.83 -34.69
CA LYS A 20 2.23 -10.84 -34.02
C LYS A 20 1.96 -9.45 -33.45
N ARG A 21 0.84 -8.82 -33.82
CA ARG A 21 0.42 -7.51 -33.30
C ARG A 21 0.48 -7.53 -31.77
N VAL A 22 1.43 -6.80 -31.20
CA VAL A 22 1.63 -6.72 -29.76
C VAL A 22 0.37 -6.11 -29.14
N SER A 23 -0.32 -6.86 -28.28
CA SER A 23 -1.51 -6.37 -27.60
C SER A 23 -1.18 -5.12 -26.75
N LYS A 24 -1.96 -4.04 -26.87
CA LYS A 24 -1.78 -2.83 -26.05
C LYS A 24 -2.22 -3.03 -24.58
N ILE A 25 -3.04 -4.04 -24.34
CA ILE A 25 -3.63 -4.37 -23.02
C ILE A 25 -2.81 -5.47 -22.34
N ALA A 26 -2.36 -5.20 -21.12
CA ALA A 26 -1.72 -6.17 -20.24
C ALA A 26 -2.77 -7.09 -19.61
N LYS A 27 -2.61 -8.40 -19.82
CA LYS A 27 -3.45 -9.48 -19.24
C LYS A 27 -2.61 -10.35 -18.30
N GLY A 28 -3.27 -11.02 -17.36
CA GLY A 28 -2.63 -12.00 -16.46
C GLY A 28 -2.06 -11.41 -15.15
N ARG A 29 -1.44 -12.29 -14.34
CA ARG A 29 -0.96 -12.00 -12.97
C ARG A 29 0.02 -10.82 -12.90
N MET A 30 0.85 -10.66 -13.93
CA MET A 30 1.87 -9.62 -14.00
C MET A 30 1.40 -8.34 -14.71
N ALA A 31 0.11 -8.20 -15.04
CA ALA A 31 -0.38 -7.10 -15.86
C ALA A 31 0.03 -5.71 -15.34
N LYS A 32 -0.08 -5.48 -14.02
CA LYS A 32 0.32 -4.21 -13.38
C LYS A 32 1.84 -3.97 -13.47
N ALA A 33 2.64 -5.03 -13.36
CA ALA A 33 4.10 -4.93 -13.50
C ALA A 33 4.51 -4.65 -14.95
N LEU A 34 3.85 -5.26 -15.94
CA LEU A 34 4.11 -5.00 -17.37
C LEU A 34 3.78 -3.56 -17.77
N VAL A 35 2.70 -2.98 -17.23
CA VAL A 35 2.34 -1.58 -17.46
C VAL A 35 3.34 -0.64 -16.80
N LEU A 36 3.78 -0.94 -15.57
CA LEU A 36 4.79 -0.14 -14.88
C LEU A 36 6.15 -0.17 -15.61
N ARG A 37 6.52 -1.33 -16.18
CA ARG A 37 7.72 -1.52 -17.03
C ARG A 37 7.59 -0.81 -18.40
N GLY A 38 6.38 -0.49 -18.84
CA GLY A 38 6.13 0.13 -20.15
C GLY A 38 5.98 -0.86 -21.31
N SER A 39 5.94 -2.18 -21.04
CA SER A 39 5.73 -3.19 -22.09
C SER A 39 4.30 -3.18 -22.66
N LYS A 40 3.36 -2.51 -21.96
CA LYS A 40 1.93 -2.42 -22.28
C LYS A 40 1.39 -1.07 -21.81
N GLU A 41 0.38 -0.56 -22.49
CA GLU A 41 -0.18 0.79 -22.23
C GLU A 41 -1.16 0.80 -21.04
N LYS A 42 -2.04 -0.20 -20.95
CA LYS A 42 -3.08 -0.30 -19.93
C LYS A 42 -3.31 -1.73 -19.46
N THR A 43 -3.76 -1.91 -18.22
CA THR A 43 -4.25 -3.21 -17.74
C THR A 43 -5.68 -3.49 -18.23
N VAL A 44 -6.17 -4.72 -18.08
CA VAL A 44 -7.58 -5.08 -18.40
C VAL A 44 -8.59 -4.14 -17.71
N GLY A 45 -8.30 -3.72 -16.48
CA GLY A 45 -9.14 -2.78 -15.73
C GLY A 45 -8.87 -1.30 -16.03
N GLY A 46 -8.18 -0.97 -17.13
CA GLY A 46 -7.96 0.42 -17.56
C GLY A 46 -6.85 1.17 -16.82
N LEU A 47 -6.16 0.56 -15.85
CA LEU A 47 -5.07 1.25 -15.14
C LEU A 47 -3.86 1.46 -16.04
N ARG A 48 -3.41 2.72 -16.12
CA ARG A 48 -2.15 3.18 -16.74
C ARG A 48 -1.02 3.28 -15.71
N LYS A 49 0.20 3.53 -16.20
CA LYS A 49 1.42 3.69 -15.39
C LYS A 49 1.25 4.74 -14.27
N ASP A 50 0.60 5.86 -14.58
CA ASP A 50 0.44 6.99 -13.64
C ASP A 50 -0.38 6.63 -12.39
N SER A 51 -1.27 5.65 -12.51
CA SER A 51 -2.15 5.19 -11.44
C SER A 51 -1.58 4.02 -10.64
N LEU A 52 -0.36 3.57 -10.96
CA LEU A 52 0.32 2.45 -10.30
C LEU A 52 1.48 2.95 -9.43
N MET A 53 1.80 2.17 -8.40
CA MET A 53 2.94 2.39 -7.51
C MET A 53 3.51 1.04 -7.04
N LYS A 54 4.80 1.02 -6.69
CA LYS A 54 5.48 -0.13 -6.08
C LYS A 54 5.45 0.03 -4.55
N ASN A 55 4.97 -0.98 -3.84
CA ASN A 55 5.06 -1.05 -2.38
C ASN A 55 6.48 -1.48 -1.95
N ALA A 56 6.85 -1.25 -0.68
CA ALA A 56 8.11 -1.72 -0.08
C ALA A 56 8.33 -3.23 -0.26
N ARG A 57 7.25 -4.03 -0.24
CA ARG A 57 7.29 -5.48 -0.51
C ARG A 57 7.47 -5.85 -2.00
N GLY A 58 7.83 -4.89 -2.86
CA GLY A 58 8.04 -5.08 -4.30
C GLY A 58 6.76 -5.27 -5.15
N ARG A 59 5.58 -5.34 -4.52
CA ARG A 59 4.30 -5.53 -5.24
C ARG A 59 3.81 -4.25 -5.91
N VAL A 60 3.36 -4.36 -7.16
CA VAL A 60 2.74 -3.24 -7.89
C VAL A 60 1.24 -3.17 -7.58
N VAL A 61 0.83 -2.08 -6.94
CA VAL A 61 -0.55 -1.80 -6.52
C VAL A 61 -1.01 -0.47 -7.12
N SER A 62 -2.33 -0.25 -7.17
CA SER A 62 -2.86 1.04 -7.62
C SER A 62 -2.71 2.08 -6.51
N LYS A 63 -2.49 3.34 -6.90
CA LYS A 63 -2.40 4.46 -5.95
C LYS A 63 -3.67 4.58 -5.11
N ARG A 64 -4.84 4.38 -5.73
CA ARG A 64 -6.15 4.33 -5.06
C ARG A 64 -6.22 3.24 -3.98
N ALA A 65 -5.76 2.03 -4.27
CA ALA A 65 -5.78 0.94 -3.30
C ALA A 65 -4.85 1.20 -2.11
N SER A 66 -3.67 1.77 -2.37
CA SER A 66 -2.73 2.18 -1.34
C SER A 66 -3.33 3.26 -0.42
N ALA A 67 -3.93 4.31 -0.99
CA ALA A 67 -4.60 5.37 -0.24
C ALA A 67 -5.76 4.85 0.61
N ASN A 68 -6.59 3.94 0.06
CA ASN A 68 -7.67 3.31 0.82
C ASN A 68 -7.14 2.48 2.01
N GLY A 69 -6.04 1.74 1.81
CA GLY A 69 -5.37 1.00 2.89
C GLY A 69 -4.90 1.92 4.01
N LYS A 70 -4.25 3.04 3.66
CA LYS A 70 -3.81 4.05 4.64
C LYS A 70 -4.98 4.69 5.40
N ARG A 71 -6.10 4.97 4.73
CA ARG A 71 -7.31 5.50 5.37
C ARG A 71 -7.88 4.52 6.40
N ARG A 72 -7.96 3.24 6.05
CA ARG A 72 -8.46 2.19 6.96
C ARG A 72 -7.52 1.94 8.14
N TYR A 73 -6.21 2.11 7.94
CA TYR A 73 -5.22 1.90 8.99
C TYR A 73 -5.41 2.83 10.19
N LYS A 74 -5.87 4.07 9.97
CA LYS A 74 -6.15 5.05 11.04
C LYS A 74 -7.08 4.50 12.13
N ASN A 75 -8.03 3.64 11.76
CA ASN A 75 -8.98 3.07 12.72
C ASN A 75 -8.34 2.03 13.66
N ILE A 76 -7.20 1.47 13.26
CA ILE A 76 -6.50 0.37 13.96
C ILE A 76 -5.21 0.86 14.62
N GLU A 77 -4.65 1.96 14.12
CA GLU A 77 -3.40 2.59 14.57
C GLU A 77 -3.37 2.78 16.09
N THR A 78 -4.40 3.38 16.68
CA THR A 78 -4.48 3.61 18.13
C THR A 78 -4.35 2.31 18.94
N TRP A 79 -4.96 1.22 18.47
CA TRP A 79 -4.87 -0.07 19.15
C TRP A 79 -3.47 -0.67 19.02
N ILE A 80 -2.88 -0.65 17.83
CA ILE A 80 -1.54 -1.20 17.58
C ILE A 80 -0.49 -0.49 18.43
N GLU A 81 -0.54 0.85 18.49
CA GLU A 81 0.38 1.62 19.30
C GLU A 81 0.23 1.36 20.80
N SER A 82 -1.01 1.22 21.28
CA SER A 82 -1.27 0.90 22.69
C SER A 82 -0.72 -0.48 23.06
N VAL A 83 -0.87 -1.46 22.17
CA VAL A 83 -0.28 -2.79 22.34
C VAL A 83 1.25 -2.73 22.30
N LEU A 84 1.84 -1.94 21.39
CA LEU A 84 3.29 -1.76 21.32
C LEU A 84 3.85 -1.13 22.60
N ALA A 85 3.18 -0.10 23.14
CA ALA A 85 3.53 0.53 24.39
C ALA A 85 3.41 -0.45 25.58
N ALA A 86 2.34 -1.23 25.63
CA ALA A 86 2.14 -2.26 26.66
C ALA A 86 3.24 -3.35 26.59
N ARG A 87 3.62 -3.79 25.39
CA ARG A 87 4.71 -4.77 25.19
C ARG A 87 6.05 -4.24 25.69
N LYS A 88 6.37 -2.98 25.38
CA LYS A 88 7.59 -2.31 25.86
C LYS A 88 7.59 -2.23 27.39
N ALA A 89 6.47 -1.82 27.98
CA ALA A 89 6.35 -1.63 29.43
C ALA A 89 6.19 -2.92 30.24
N LEU A 90 6.06 -4.08 29.59
CA LEU A 90 6.07 -5.40 30.24
C LEU A 90 7.29 -6.23 29.82
N HIS A 91 8.19 -5.66 28.99
CA HIS A 91 9.38 -6.31 28.46
C HIS A 91 9.11 -7.70 27.84
N VAL A 92 7.99 -7.84 27.12
CA VAL A 92 7.57 -9.13 26.53
C VAL A 92 8.23 -9.35 25.17
N SER A 93 9.17 -10.29 25.12
CA SER A 93 9.82 -10.76 23.89
C SER A 93 9.09 -11.98 23.31
N GLY A 94 9.27 -12.21 22.00
CA GLY A 94 8.61 -13.33 21.30
C GLY A 94 7.11 -13.14 21.04
N PHE A 95 6.44 -14.26 20.79
CA PHE A 95 5.00 -14.31 20.51
C PHE A 95 4.22 -14.53 21.81
N VAL A 96 3.25 -13.65 22.09
CA VAL A 96 2.30 -13.80 23.19
C VAL A 96 0.90 -13.55 22.67
N ALA A 97 0.01 -14.53 22.89
CA ALA A 97 -1.39 -14.43 22.53
C ALA A 97 -2.08 -13.35 23.39
N ILE A 98 -2.63 -12.33 22.75
CA ILE A 98 -3.41 -11.28 23.41
C ILE A 98 -4.68 -11.91 24.01
N ASN A 99 -4.91 -11.71 25.30
CA ASN A 99 -6.02 -12.34 26.03
C ASN A 99 -6.02 -13.88 25.96
N GLY A 100 -4.84 -14.48 25.88
CA GLY A 100 -4.66 -15.92 25.88
C GLY A 100 -4.80 -16.56 27.27
N LYS A 101 -4.49 -17.86 27.34
CA LYS A 101 -4.49 -18.63 28.60
C LYS A 101 -3.36 -18.22 29.55
N THR A 102 -2.27 -17.66 29.01
CA THR A 102 -1.09 -17.26 29.78
C THR A 102 -1.34 -15.97 30.57
N LEU A 103 -0.74 -15.86 31.76
CA LEU A 103 -0.84 -14.67 32.61
C LEU A 103 -0.31 -13.42 31.87
N GLN A 104 0.79 -13.57 31.13
CA GLN A 104 1.40 -12.52 30.31
C GLN A 104 0.44 -11.99 29.24
N GLY A 105 -0.32 -12.89 28.58
CA GLY A 105 -1.30 -12.50 27.54
C GLY A 105 -2.49 -11.71 28.10
N LYS A 106 -2.94 -12.06 29.31
CA LYS A 106 -3.98 -11.33 30.04
C LYS A 106 -3.49 -9.96 30.50
N ALA A 107 -2.30 -9.90 31.12
CA ALA A 107 -1.68 -8.65 31.56
C ALA A 107 -1.45 -7.67 30.40
N LEU A 108 -0.97 -8.17 29.26
CA LEU A 108 -0.78 -7.38 28.04
C LEU A 108 -2.11 -6.76 27.58
N TYR A 109 -3.19 -7.52 27.56
CA TYR A 109 -4.50 -7.04 27.12
C TYR A 109 -5.05 -5.94 28.04
N VAL A 110 -4.99 -6.15 29.37
CA VAL A 110 -5.44 -5.17 30.37
C VAL A 110 -4.65 -3.87 30.24
N LYS A 111 -3.32 -3.95 30.17
CA LYS A 111 -2.44 -2.77 30.03
C LYS A 111 -2.67 -2.04 28.70
N SER A 112 -2.85 -2.77 27.60
CA SER A 112 -3.15 -2.18 26.29
C SER A 112 -4.47 -1.43 26.28
N LYS A 113 -5.52 -1.99 26.92
CA LYS A 113 -6.81 -1.31 27.09
C LYS A 113 -6.68 -0.04 27.93
N ALA A 114 -5.98 -0.11 29.06
CA ALA A 114 -5.78 1.05 29.94
C ALA A 114 -5.05 2.21 29.22
N ILE A 115 -4.00 1.89 28.43
CA ILE A 115 -3.31 2.90 27.62
C ILE A 115 -4.24 3.47 26.56
N ARG A 116 -5.03 2.63 25.89
CA ARG A 116 -5.97 3.10 24.85
C ARG A 116 -7.02 4.03 25.44
N THR A 117 -7.63 3.68 26.56
CA THR A 117 -8.64 4.53 27.22
C THR A 117 -8.02 5.83 27.70
N ALA A 118 -6.82 5.80 28.29
CA ALA A 118 -6.10 7.00 28.70
C ALA A 118 -5.74 7.91 27.52
N ARG A 119 -5.44 7.35 26.34
CA ARG A 119 -5.17 8.12 25.12
C ARG A 119 -6.44 8.69 24.49
N GLN A 120 -7.57 8.00 24.63
CA GLN A 120 -8.87 8.50 24.17
C GLN A 120 -9.34 9.66 25.05
N SER A 121 -9.23 9.54 26.37
CA SER A 121 -9.56 10.62 27.29
C SER A 121 -8.60 11.82 27.16
N GLY A 122 -7.31 11.58 26.90
CA GLY A 122 -6.33 12.62 26.59
C GLY A 122 -6.50 13.30 25.22
N ALA A 123 -7.14 12.63 24.25
CA ALA A 123 -7.49 13.20 22.96
C ALA A 123 -8.76 14.09 23.04
N GLU A 124 -9.69 13.75 23.92
CA GLU A 124 -10.88 14.58 24.21
C GLU A 124 -10.52 15.87 24.95
N SER A 125 -9.52 15.84 25.83
CA SER A 125 -9.03 17.05 26.54
C SER A 125 -8.17 17.98 25.67
N SER A 126 -7.60 17.49 24.56
CA SER A 126 -6.82 18.30 23.60
C SER A 126 -7.63 18.78 22.40
N SER A 127 -8.81 18.21 22.15
CA SER A 127 -9.75 18.70 21.13
C SER A 127 -10.77 19.71 21.67
N SER A 128 -10.99 19.75 22.99
CA SER A 128 -11.85 20.74 23.67
C SER A 128 -11.17 22.09 23.92
N SER A 129 -9.85 22.20 23.79
CA SER A 129 -9.10 23.46 23.95
C SER A 129 -8.93 24.26 22.64
N SER A 130 -9.57 23.86 21.53
CA SER A 130 -9.51 24.58 20.24
C SER A 130 -10.88 25.02 19.70
N SER A 131 -11.95 24.93 20.48
CA SER A 131 -13.29 25.36 20.08
C SER A 131 -13.90 26.49 20.92
N SER A 132 -13.14 27.15 21.80
CA SER A 132 -13.59 28.38 22.48
C SER A 132 -12.95 29.65 21.87
N ALA A 133 -13.26 29.93 20.60
CA ALA A 133 -13.13 31.27 20.02
C ALA A 133 -14.09 31.41 18.83
N ALA A 134 -15.39 31.31 19.12
CA ALA A 134 -16.45 31.70 18.20
C ALA A 134 -17.49 32.53 18.96
N ALA A 135 -17.41 33.86 18.80
CA ALA A 135 -18.48 34.81 19.08
C ALA A 135 -18.18 36.12 18.28
N PRO A 136 -19.21 36.91 17.91
CA PRO A 136 -19.38 37.43 16.54
C PRO A 136 -19.32 38.97 16.41
N ALA A 137 -19.47 39.45 15.16
CA ALA A 137 -19.84 40.81 14.71
C ALA A 137 -18.72 41.77 14.28
N SER A 138 -18.67 42.07 12.97
CA SER A 138 -19.04 43.39 12.40
C SER A 138 -18.59 43.51 10.93
N SER A 139 -19.52 43.81 10.03
CA SER A 139 -19.22 44.40 8.72
C SER A 139 -18.72 45.83 8.91
N PRO A 140 -17.88 46.35 7.99
CA PRO A 140 -18.41 47.38 7.10
C PRO A 140 -17.85 47.35 5.66
N ALA A 141 -18.77 47.56 4.72
CA ALA A 141 -18.74 48.49 3.59
C ALA A 141 -17.42 48.80 2.84
N LYS A 142 -17.47 48.54 1.52
CA LYS A 142 -17.18 49.47 0.41
C LYS A 142 -15.74 49.98 0.26
N MET A 143 -15.12 49.67 -0.88
CA MET A 143 -14.65 50.71 -1.82
C MET A 143 -14.29 50.10 -3.19
N ALA A 144 -14.96 50.63 -4.21
CA ALA A 144 -14.55 50.57 -5.61
C ALA A 144 -13.42 51.57 -5.83
N ALA A 145 -12.48 51.21 -6.71
CA ALA A 145 -11.76 52.10 -7.62
C ALA A 145 -11.26 51.25 -8.80
#